data_AF-A0A7J8M4B3-F1
#
_entry.id   AF-A0A7J8M4B3-F1
#
_cell.length_a   1.000
_cell.length_b   1.000
_cell.length_c   1.000
_cell.angle_alpha   90.00
_cell.angle_beta   90.00
_cell.angle_gamma   90.00
#
_symmetry.space_group_name_H-M   'P 1'
#
loop_
_entity.id
_entity.type
_entity.pdbx_description
1 polymer ?
#
loop_
_entity_poly.entity_id
_entity_poly.type
_entity_poly.pdbx_seq_one_letter_code
_entity_poly.pdbx_strand_id
1 'polypeptide(L)'
;MATAVIAPDPKKLPRPGRGGFQAHGLTEEEARVRAIAEIVNSMVELSRKNQTVDLNAIKSAACRKYGLARAPKLVEMIAALPESDRESLLPKLRAKPVRTASGIAVVAVMSKPHRCPHIATTGNICVYCPGGPDSDFEYSTQSYTGYEPTSMRAIRASLRLCWNAGVECGCNRTELRSSCEKLQAPLEIQSLKLDSSLFNSVGLSSEENVIYNDSRYNPYVQARSRIDQLKRLGHSVDKVEFILMGGTFMSLPADYRDYFIRNLHDALSGHTSANVEEAVAYSEHSAVKCIGMTIETRPDYCLGPHLRQMLSYGCTRLEIGVQSTYEDVARDTNRGHTVAAVADCFCLAKDAGFKVVAHMMPDLPNVGVERDLESFKEFFESPLFRADGLKIYPTLVIRGTGLYELWKTGRYRNYPPEQLVDIVARILAMVPPWTRVYRVQRDIPMPLVTSGVEKGNLRELALARMDDLGLKCRDVRTREAGIQDIHHKIRPEEVELVRRDYTANEGWETFLSYEDTRQDILVGLLRLRKCGRNTTCPELMGKCSIVRELHVYGTAVPVHGRDADKLQHQGYGTLLMEEAERIASREHRSTKIAVISGVGTRHYYRKLGYELEGPYMVKYLV
;
A
#
# COMPACT_ATOMS: atom_id res chain seq x y z
N MET A 1 -50.21 -47.06 6.01
CA MET A 1 -50.15 -45.58 5.92
C MET A 1 -48.76 -45.19 5.43
N ALA A 2 -48.70 -44.22 4.55
CA ALA A 2 -47.64 -43.94 3.58
C ALA A 2 -46.20 -43.79 4.13
N THR A 3 -45.26 -44.50 3.50
CA THR A 3 -43.84 -44.15 3.45
C THR A 3 -43.65 -42.91 2.58
N ALA A 4 -43.25 -41.79 3.20
CA ALA A 4 -42.94 -40.56 2.49
C ALA A 4 -41.60 -40.69 1.75
N VAL A 5 -41.66 -40.70 0.42
CA VAL A 5 -40.51 -40.57 -0.47
C VAL A 5 -40.09 -39.10 -0.46
N ILE A 6 -38.94 -38.81 0.13
CA ILE A 6 -38.31 -37.49 0.07
C ILE A 6 -37.77 -37.31 -1.36
N ALA A 7 -38.35 -36.37 -2.10
CA ALA A 7 -37.85 -35.99 -3.42
C ALA A 7 -36.40 -35.46 -3.30
N PRO A 8 -35.49 -35.82 -4.22
CA PRO A 8 -34.15 -35.28 -4.21
C PRO A 8 -34.19 -33.78 -4.50
N ASP A 9 -33.65 -33.01 -3.55
CA ASP A 9 -33.38 -31.57 -3.66
C ASP A 9 -32.68 -31.30 -5.02
N PRO A 10 -33.13 -30.34 -5.85
CA PRO A 10 -32.49 -30.08 -7.13
C PRO A 10 -31.05 -29.69 -6.87
N LYS A 11 -30.09 -30.51 -7.35
CA LYS A 11 -28.66 -30.23 -7.30
C LYS A 11 -28.42 -28.78 -7.69
N LYS A 12 -28.05 -27.94 -6.71
CA LYS A 12 -27.63 -26.56 -6.97
C LYS A 12 -26.55 -26.60 -8.06
N LEU A 13 -26.87 -26.03 -9.22
CA LEU A 13 -25.92 -25.85 -10.30
C LEU A 13 -24.65 -25.16 -9.75
N PRO A 14 -23.44 -25.60 -10.13
CA PRO A 14 -22.21 -25.02 -9.60
C PRO A 14 -22.16 -23.51 -9.86
N ARG A 15 -21.74 -22.75 -8.84
CA ARG A 15 -21.57 -21.30 -8.96
C ARG A 15 -20.40 -21.01 -9.91
N PRO A 16 -20.63 -20.33 -11.06
CA PRO A 16 -19.55 -20.00 -11.99
C PRO A 16 -18.57 -19.02 -11.34
N GLY A 17 -17.28 -19.20 -11.61
CA GLY A 17 -16.19 -18.40 -11.03
C GLY A 17 -15.31 -19.14 -10.00
N ARG A 18 -15.66 -20.39 -9.64
CA ARG A 18 -14.78 -21.33 -8.93
C ARG A 18 -14.88 -22.74 -9.53
N GLY A 19 -14.11 -23.00 -10.59
CA GLY A 19 -13.72 -24.36 -11.02
C GLY A 19 -14.69 -25.10 -11.94
N GLY A 20 -14.56 -24.89 -13.25
CA GLY A 20 -15.09 -25.78 -14.28
C GLY A 20 -15.40 -25.06 -15.60
N PHE A 21 -14.56 -25.24 -16.61
CA PHE A 21 -14.86 -24.86 -17.99
C PHE A 21 -15.77 -25.93 -18.60
N GLN A 22 -16.88 -25.54 -19.23
CA GLN A 22 -17.66 -26.44 -20.09
C GLN A 22 -17.42 -26.01 -21.54
N ALA A 23 -16.70 -26.85 -22.28
CA ALA A 23 -16.37 -26.61 -23.68
C ALA A 23 -17.62 -26.76 -24.53
N HIS A 24 -18.30 -25.64 -24.83
CA HIS A 24 -19.38 -25.60 -25.83
C HIS A 24 -18.82 -25.55 -27.26
N GLY A 25 -17.87 -26.43 -27.59
CA GLY A 25 -17.24 -26.49 -28.92
C GLY A 25 -16.39 -25.27 -29.31
N LEU A 26 -16.04 -24.41 -28.35
CA LEU A 26 -15.20 -23.22 -28.54
C LEU A 26 -13.92 -23.37 -27.70
N THR A 27 -12.81 -22.81 -28.18
CA THR A 27 -11.61 -22.62 -27.35
C THR A 27 -11.87 -21.62 -26.22
N GLU A 28 -11.09 -21.66 -25.14
CA GLU A 28 -11.26 -20.72 -24.01
C GLU A 28 -11.09 -19.25 -24.45
N GLU A 29 -10.19 -18.99 -25.41
CA GLU A 29 -9.97 -17.65 -25.97
C GLU A 29 -11.16 -17.16 -26.79
N GLU A 30 -11.72 -17.99 -27.69
CA GLU A 30 -12.91 -17.64 -28.47
C GLU A 30 -14.13 -17.42 -27.57
N ALA A 31 -14.33 -18.31 -26.58
CA ALA A 31 -15.39 -18.16 -25.59
C ALA A 31 -15.25 -16.84 -24.82
N ARG A 32 -14.01 -16.44 -24.50
CA ARG A 32 -13.73 -15.20 -23.79
C ARG A 32 -13.99 -13.96 -24.64
N VAL A 33 -13.57 -13.97 -25.91
CA VAL A 33 -13.84 -12.86 -26.85
C VAL A 33 -15.34 -12.68 -27.06
N ARG A 34 -16.07 -13.78 -27.29
CA ARG A 34 -17.54 -13.73 -27.44
C ARG A 34 -18.24 -13.24 -26.18
N ALA A 35 -17.80 -13.70 -25.01
CA ALA A 35 -18.32 -13.22 -23.74
C ALA A 35 -18.08 -11.71 -23.55
N ILE A 36 -16.89 -11.20 -23.88
CA ILE A 36 -16.58 -9.76 -23.80
C ILE A 36 -17.49 -8.97 -24.73
N ALA A 37 -17.65 -9.42 -25.99
CA ALA A 37 -18.51 -8.76 -26.95
C ALA A 37 -19.98 -8.71 -26.49
N GLU A 38 -20.52 -9.82 -25.96
CA GLU A 38 -21.89 -9.85 -25.43
C GLU A 38 -22.07 -8.95 -24.21
N ILE A 39 -21.10 -8.93 -23.30
CA ILE A 39 -21.14 -8.03 -22.14
C ILE A 39 -21.16 -6.57 -22.61
N VAL A 40 -20.27 -6.20 -23.53
CA VAL A 40 -20.20 -4.82 -24.05
C VAL A 40 -21.48 -4.44 -24.79
N ASN A 41 -21.99 -5.30 -25.68
CA ASN A 41 -23.24 -5.03 -26.40
C ASN A 41 -24.44 -4.86 -25.46
N SER A 42 -24.57 -5.74 -24.46
CA SER A 42 -25.61 -5.63 -23.44
C SER A 42 -25.52 -4.31 -22.68
N MET A 43 -24.30 -3.87 -22.36
CA MET A 43 -24.07 -2.59 -21.70
C MET A 43 -24.44 -1.40 -22.59
N VAL A 44 -24.08 -1.43 -23.88
CA VAL A 44 -24.44 -0.41 -24.86
C VAL A 44 -25.96 -0.31 -24.99
N GLU A 45 -26.65 -1.43 -25.15
CA GLU A 45 -28.11 -1.46 -25.26
C GLU A 45 -28.81 -0.91 -24.02
N LEU A 46 -28.41 -1.35 -22.83
CA LEU A 46 -28.98 -0.86 -21.57
C LEU A 46 -28.70 0.62 -21.34
N SER A 47 -27.51 1.10 -21.73
CA SER A 47 -27.14 2.50 -21.62
C SER A 47 -27.94 3.38 -22.60
N ARG A 48 -28.14 2.93 -23.84
CA ARG A 48 -28.99 3.63 -24.82
C ARG A 48 -30.47 3.66 -24.41
N LYS A 49 -30.94 2.63 -23.70
CA LYS A 49 -32.28 2.57 -23.09
C LYS A 49 -32.38 3.31 -21.75
N ASN A 50 -31.31 3.96 -21.30
CA ASN A 50 -31.23 4.67 -20.02
C ASN A 50 -31.56 3.82 -18.78
N GLN A 51 -31.31 2.50 -18.85
CA GLN A 51 -31.54 1.55 -17.77
C GLN A 51 -30.29 1.35 -16.91
N THR A 52 -30.50 0.93 -15.66
CA THR A 52 -29.42 0.62 -14.71
C THR A 52 -28.59 -0.57 -15.20
N VAL A 53 -27.29 -0.36 -15.34
CA VAL A 53 -26.36 -1.39 -15.80
C VAL A 53 -25.80 -2.14 -14.59
N ASP A 54 -26.31 -3.34 -14.32
CA ASP A 54 -25.69 -4.24 -13.34
C ASP A 54 -24.58 -5.07 -13.99
N LEU A 55 -23.35 -4.58 -13.85
CA LEU A 55 -22.16 -5.23 -14.39
C LEU A 55 -21.98 -6.67 -13.87
N ASN A 56 -22.26 -6.92 -12.59
CA ASN A 56 -22.01 -8.23 -11.98
C ASN A 56 -23.00 -9.26 -12.52
N ALA A 57 -24.27 -8.87 -12.71
CA ALA A 57 -25.27 -9.72 -13.33
C ALA A 57 -24.91 -10.06 -14.79
N ILE A 58 -24.56 -9.05 -15.60
CA ILE A 58 -24.19 -9.24 -17.02
C ILE A 58 -22.94 -10.12 -17.15
N LYS A 59 -21.90 -9.88 -16.34
CA LYS A 59 -20.69 -10.72 -16.33
C LYS A 59 -21.02 -12.16 -15.93
N SER A 60 -21.84 -12.35 -14.91
CA SER A 60 -22.23 -13.69 -14.46
C SER A 60 -23.03 -14.43 -15.52
N ALA A 61 -23.94 -13.76 -16.21
CA ALA A 61 -24.73 -14.33 -17.30
C ALA A 61 -23.83 -14.74 -18.49
N ALA A 62 -22.94 -13.87 -18.94
CA ALA A 62 -22.01 -14.18 -20.03
C ALA A 62 -21.03 -15.31 -19.65
N CYS A 63 -20.51 -15.32 -18.42
CA CYS A 63 -19.63 -16.41 -17.96
C CYS A 63 -20.35 -17.75 -17.91
N ARG A 64 -21.64 -17.77 -17.55
CA ARG A 64 -22.47 -18.99 -17.59
C ARG A 64 -22.67 -19.47 -19.01
N LYS A 65 -23.06 -18.57 -19.92
CA LYS A 65 -23.38 -18.89 -21.32
C LYS A 65 -22.19 -19.45 -22.08
N TYR A 66 -20.99 -18.91 -21.82
CA TYR A 66 -19.76 -19.31 -22.51
C TYR A 66 -18.88 -20.24 -21.68
N GLY A 67 -19.35 -20.73 -20.53
CA GLY A 67 -18.64 -21.73 -19.72
C GLY A 67 -17.29 -21.27 -19.18
N LEU A 68 -17.06 -19.96 -18.96
CA LEU A 68 -15.74 -19.43 -18.62
C LEU A 68 -15.28 -19.83 -17.21
N ALA A 69 -14.05 -20.34 -17.10
CA ALA A 69 -13.43 -20.66 -15.82
C ALA A 69 -13.14 -19.42 -14.97
N ARG A 70 -12.87 -18.28 -15.62
CA ARG A 70 -12.60 -16.98 -14.99
C ARG A 70 -13.37 -15.88 -15.70
N ALA A 71 -13.95 -14.97 -14.93
CA ALA A 71 -14.66 -13.83 -15.50
C ALA A 71 -13.70 -12.88 -16.26
N PRO A 72 -14.15 -12.27 -17.38
CA PRO A 72 -13.35 -11.29 -18.11
C PRO A 72 -12.89 -10.12 -17.22
N LYS A 73 -11.67 -9.65 -17.45
CA LYS A 73 -11.12 -8.53 -16.67
C LYS A 73 -11.75 -7.24 -17.15
N LEU A 74 -11.88 -6.28 -16.23
CA LEU A 74 -12.43 -4.95 -16.54
C LEU A 74 -11.63 -4.24 -17.65
N VAL A 75 -10.29 -4.41 -17.66
CA VAL A 75 -9.40 -3.87 -18.71
C VAL A 75 -9.74 -4.42 -20.10
N GLU A 76 -10.09 -5.70 -20.20
CA GLU A 76 -10.45 -6.34 -21.47
C GLU A 76 -11.78 -5.80 -21.99
N MET A 77 -12.73 -5.57 -21.08
CA MET A 77 -14.02 -4.96 -21.40
C MET A 77 -13.89 -3.49 -21.83
N ILE A 78 -13.05 -2.70 -21.15
CA ILE A 78 -12.77 -1.30 -21.51
C ILE A 78 -12.10 -1.20 -22.88
N ALA A 79 -11.21 -2.14 -23.21
CA ALA A 79 -10.55 -2.19 -24.51
C ALA A 79 -11.53 -2.53 -25.65
N ALA A 80 -12.60 -3.27 -25.36
CA ALA A 80 -13.61 -3.67 -26.34
C ALA A 80 -14.78 -2.68 -26.49
N LEU A 81 -14.79 -1.56 -25.75
CA LEU A 81 -15.83 -0.54 -25.87
C LEU A 81 -15.75 0.19 -27.24
N PRO A 82 -16.88 0.35 -27.97
CA PRO A 82 -16.96 1.24 -29.12
C PRO A 82 -16.62 2.69 -28.75
N GLU A 83 -15.92 3.41 -29.63
CA GLU A 83 -15.53 4.81 -29.39
C GLU A 83 -16.75 5.72 -29.15
N SER A 84 -17.85 5.51 -29.87
CA SER A 84 -19.10 6.27 -29.76
C SER A 84 -19.74 6.23 -28.37
N ASP A 85 -19.65 5.09 -27.68
CA ASP A 85 -20.34 4.87 -26.41
C ASP A 85 -19.37 4.95 -25.20
N ARG A 86 -18.07 5.17 -25.48
CA ARG A 86 -17.00 5.16 -24.48
C ARG A 86 -17.21 6.19 -23.38
N GLU A 87 -17.59 7.42 -23.71
CA GLU A 87 -17.82 8.46 -22.69
C GLU A 87 -18.94 8.11 -21.71
N SER A 88 -20.00 7.46 -22.19
CA SER A 88 -21.16 7.10 -21.37
C SER A 88 -20.93 5.84 -20.50
N LEU A 89 -20.16 4.88 -21.02
CA LEU A 89 -19.96 3.57 -20.39
C LEU A 89 -18.70 3.48 -19.55
N LEU A 90 -17.65 4.23 -19.89
CA LEU A 90 -16.39 4.22 -19.15
C LEU A 90 -16.59 4.60 -17.66
N PRO A 91 -17.41 5.59 -17.26
CA PRO A 91 -17.69 5.86 -15.85
C PRO A 91 -18.36 4.68 -15.12
N LYS A 92 -19.21 3.91 -15.81
CA LYS A 92 -19.90 2.72 -15.27
C LYS A 92 -18.95 1.52 -15.14
N LEU A 93 -17.89 1.49 -15.96
CA LEU A 93 -16.86 0.46 -16.00
C LEU A 93 -15.61 0.81 -15.20
N ARG A 94 -15.44 2.06 -14.78
CA ARG A 94 -14.36 2.44 -13.86
C ARG A 94 -14.59 1.73 -12.53
N ALA A 95 -13.55 1.10 -12.01
CA ALA A 95 -13.58 0.66 -10.62
C ALA A 95 -13.85 1.90 -9.76
N LYS A 96 -14.85 1.83 -8.83
CA LYS A 96 -15.17 2.96 -7.94
C LYS A 96 -13.85 3.54 -7.40
N PRO A 97 -13.59 4.84 -7.55
CA PRO A 97 -12.28 5.40 -7.27
C PRO A 97 -11.99 5.52 -5.77
N VAL A 98 -12.54 4.66 -4.90
CA VAL A 98 -12.33 4.71 -3.43
C VAL A 98 -10.84 4.67 -3.08
N ARG A 99 -10.03 3.93 -3.85
CA ARG A 99 -8.56 3.83 -3.62
C ARG A 99 -7.75 4.99 -4.23
N THR A 100 -8.34 5.77 -5.13
CA THR A 100 -7.71 6.93 -5.78
C THR A 100 -8.54 8.20 -5.57
N ALA A 101 -9.41 8.22 -4.56
CA ALA A 101 -10.36 9.30 -4.33
C ALA A 101 -9.61 10.60 -3.98
N SER A 102 -8.46 10.46 -3.31
CA SER A 102 -7.50 11.53 -3.03
C SER A 102 -6.71 12.02 -4.26
N GLY A 103 -6.91 11.42 -5.44
CA GLY A 103 -6.18 11.75 -6.67
C GLY A 103 -4.74 11.24 -6.71
N ILE A 104 -4.41 10.28 -5.85
CA ILE A 104 -3.07 9.69 -5.74
C ILE A 104 -3.14 8.21 -6.11
N ALA A 105 -2.30 7.80 -7.07
CA ALA A 105 -2.14 6.41 -7.47
C ALA A 105 -1.12 5.70 -6.56
N VAL A 106 -1.59 4.77 -5.73
CA VAL A 106 -0.71 3.95 -4.88
C VAL A 106 -0.13 2.78 -5.69
N VAL A 107 1.19 2.77 -5.84
CA VAL A 107 1.96 1.74 -6.56
C VAL A 107 2.82 0.97 -5.55
N ALA A 108 2.32 -0.19 -5.16
CA ALA A 108 3.02 -1.08 -4.24
C ALA A 108 3.92 -2.06 -5.01
N VAL A 109 5.19 -2.13 -4.61
CA VAL A 109 6.25 -2.96 -5.21
C VAL A 109 6.94 -3.79 -4.13
N MET A 110 7.55 -4.92 -4.52
CA MET A 110 8.26 -5.80 -3.60
C MET A 110 9.71 -5.98 -4.02
N SER A 111 10.62 -5.97 -3.04
CA SER A 111 12.01 -6.35 -3.25
C SER A 111 12.15 -7.87 -3.44
N LYS A 112 13.33 -8.33 -3.87
CA LYS A 112 13.62 -9.76 -3.93
C LYS A 112 13.40 -10.47 -2.58
N PRO A 113 12.96 -11.73 -2.57
CA PRO A 113 12.97 -12.57 -1.39
C PRO A 113 14.37 -12.66 -0.79
N HIS A 114 14.48 -12.42 0.52
CA HIS A 114 15.71 -12.54 1.28
C HIS A 114 15.38 -12.85 2.74
N ARG A 115 16.35 -13.40 3.46
CA ARG A 115 16.18 -13.75 4.88
C ARG A 115 16.16 -12.48 5.74
N CYS A 116 15.34 -12.51 6.79
CA CYS A 116 15.30 -11.45 7.79
C CYS A 116 16.64 -11.43 8.56
N PRO A 117 17.27 -10.26 8.80
CA PRO A 117 18.63 -10.19 9.33
C PRO A 117 18.78 -10.75 10.75
N HIS A 118 17.75 -10.64 11.60
CA HIS A 118 17.82 -11.14 12.98
C HIS A 118 17.92 -12.66 13.06
N ILE A 119 17.63 -13.42 11.99
CA ILE A 119 17.81 -14.88 11.99
C ILE A 119 19.25 -15.28 12.34
N ALA A 120 20.23 -14.44 11.98
CA ALA A 120 21.64 -14.67 12.30
C ALA A 120 21.94 -14.58 13.80
N THR A 121 21.14 -13.82 14.56
CA THR A 121 21.35 -13.60 16.00
C THR A 121 20.37 -14.39 16.87
N THR A 122 19.16 -14.64 16.39
CA THR A 122 18.10 -15.35 17.13
C THR A 122 17.91 -16.81 16.69
N GLY A 123 18.54 -17.23 15.59
CA GLY A 123 18.44 -18.57 15.02
C GLY A 123 17.19 -18.83 14.17
N ASN A 124 16.09 -18.09 14.40
CA ASN A 124 14.82 -18.25 13.69
C ASN A 124 14.14 -16.90 13.43
N ILE A 125 13.17 -16.87 12.50
CA ILE A 125 12.31 -15.70 12.25
C ILE A 125 11.21 -15.55 13.32
N CYS A 126 10.42 -14.46 13.24
CA CYS A 126 9.32 -14.20 14.16
C CYS A 126 8.23 -15.28 14.09
N VAL A 127 7.64 -15.62 15.25
CA VAL A 127 6.73 -16.77 15.43
C VAL A 127 5.51 -16.75 14.50
N TYR A 128 4.91 -15.58 14.27
CA TYR A 128 3.69 -15.43 13.46
C TYR A 128 3.97 -15.12 11.97
N CYS A 129 5.24 -15.03 11.55
CA CYS A 129 5.60 -14.52 10.22
C CYS A 129 5.48 -15.61 9.16
N PRO A 130 4.57 -15.50 8.17
CA PRO A 130 4.48 -16.47 7.08
C PRO A 130 5.50 -16.18 5.98
N GLY A 131 5.72 -17.17 5.12
CA GLY A 131 6.47 -16.98 3.88
C GLY A 131 7.97 -16.76 4.06
N GLY A 132 8.59 -16.27 2.99
CA GLY A 132 10.03 -16.05 2.92
C GLY A 132 10.81 -17.25 2.38
N PRO A 133 12.14 -17.10 2.22
CA PRO A 133 12.98 -18.11 1.55
C PRO A 133 13.00 -19.48 2.22
N ASP A 134 12.79 -19.53 3.55
CA ASP A 134 12.86 -20.75 4.35
C ASP A 134 11.46 -21.35 4.63
N SER A 135 10.46 -21.02 3.81
CA SER A 135 9.07 -21.46 3.99
C SER A 135 8.60 -22.34 2.83
N ASP A 136 7.48 -23.04 3.04
CA ASP A 136 6.79 -23.82 2.00
C ASP A 136 6.19 -22.94 0.87
N PHE A 137 6.17 -21.62 1.04
CA PHE A 137 5.63 -20.70 0.04
C PHE A 137 6.70 -20.35 -1.00
N GLU A 138 6.63 -21.02 -2.15
CA GLU A 138 7.56 -20.83 -3.25
C GLU A 138 7.74 -19.37 -3.66
N TYR A 139 9.00 -18.93 -3.65
CA TYR A 139 9.42 -17.65 -4.22
C TYR A 139 8.70 -16.43 -3.62
N SER A 140 8.27 -16.53 -2.37
CA SER A 140 7.57 -15.50 -1.61
C SER A 140 8.53 -14.60 -0.82
N THR A 141 8.20 -13.31 -0.72
CA THR A 141 8.90 -12.38 0.19
C THR A 141 8.55 -12.64 1.64
N GLN A 142 9.45 -12.31 2.56
CA GLN A 142 9.21 -12.48 3.99
C GLN A 142 7.91 -11.76 4.43
N SER A 143 7.09 -12.44 5.24
CA SER A 143 5.78 -11.97 5.72
C SER A 143 4.64 -12.01 4.69
N TYR A 144 4.85 -12.62 3.52
CA TYR A 144 3.87 -12.75 2.43
C TYR A 144 3.79 -14.19 1.93
N THR A 145 2.64 -14.60 1.41
CA THR A 145 2.39 -15.98 0.96
C THR A 145 2.66 -16.20 -0.53
N GLY A 146 2.86 -15.12 -1.31
CA GLY A 146 3.02 -15.18 -2.76
C GLY A 146 1.68 -15.13 -3.53
N TYR A 147 0.56 -15.35 -2.84
CA TYR A 147 -0.79 -15.35 -3.42
C TYR A 147 -1.52 -14.01 -3.30
N GLU A 148 -0.93 -13.02 -2.61
CA GLU A 148 -1.48 -11.68 -2.56
C GLU A 148 -1.38 -11.02 -3.95
N PRO A 149 -2.32 -10.14 -4.35
CA PRO A 149 -2.29 -9.52 -5.67
C PRO A 149 -0.99 -8.79 -6.00
N THR A 150 -0.33 -8.20 -5.00
CA THR A 150 0.97 -7.53 -5.21
C THR A 150 2.11 -8.52 -5.31
N SER A 151 2.17 -9.53 -4.44
CA SER A 151 3.15 -10.61 -4.51
C SER A 151 3.10 -11.33 -5.86
N MET A 152 1.91 -11.70 -6.33
CA MET A 152 1.74 -12.33 -7.64
C MET A 152 2.22 -11.44 -8.80
N ARG A 153 2.08 -10.12 -8.71
CA ARG A 153 2.63 -9.20 -9.73
C ARG A 153 4.14 -9.15 -9.67
N ALA A 154 4.72 -9.13 -8.46
CA ALA A 154 6.15 -9.10 -8.26
C ALA A 154 6.84 -10.38 -8.76
N ILE A 155 6.28 -11.56 -8.44
CA ILE A 155 6.74 -12.87 -8.92
C ILE A 155 6.71 -12.93 -10.45
N ARG A 156 5.68 -12.37 -11.09
CA ARG A 156 5.54 -12.35 -12.56
C ARG A 156 6.39 -11.29 -13.26
N ALA A 157 6.90 -10.31 -12.54
CA ALA A 157 7.67 -9.21 -13.13
C ALA A 157 9.09 -9.69 -13.48
N SER A 158 9.19 -10.44 -14.58
CA SER A 158 10.45 -10.93 -15.15
C SER A 158 10.84 -10.21 -16.45
N LEU A 159 12.13 -9.95 -16.64
CA LEU A 159 12.73 -9.38 -17.85
C LEU A 159 12.34 -10.14 -19.14
N ARG A 160 12.06 -11.44 -19.07
CA ARG A 160 11.61 -12.25 -20.23
C ARG A 160 10.26 -11.83 -20.82
N LEU A 161 9.37 -11.23 -20.02
CA LEU A 161 8.03 -10.81 -20.48
C LEU A 161 8.02 -9.46 -21.22
N CYS A 162 9.08 -8.65 -21.11
CA CYS A 162 9.22 -7.41 -21.89
C CYS A 162 9.53 -7.68 -23.36
N TRP A 163 10.34 -8.71 -23.66
CA TRP A 163 10.74 -9.04 -25.03
C TRP A 163 9.57 -9.59 -25.87
N ASN A 164 8.75 -10.47 -25.29
CA ASN A 164 7.58 -11.04 -25.99
C ASN A 164 6.42 -10.04 -26.22
N ALA A 165 6.48 -8.85 -25.61
CA ALA A 165 5.45 -7.82 -25.74
C ALA A 165 5.89 -6.63 -26.61
N GLY A 166 7.06 -6.70 -27.27
CA GLY A 166 7.57 -5.62 -28.12
C GLY A 166 7.94 -4.34 -27.35
N VAL A 167 8.22 -4.44 -26.04
CA VAL A 167 8.70 -3.31 -25.25
C VAL A 167 10.21 -3.25 -25.42
N GLU A 168 10.71 -2.21 -26.09
CA GLU A 168 12.15 -1.91 -26.15
C GLU A 168 12.68 -1.74 -24.72
N CYS A 169 13.23 -2.81 -24.20
CA CYS A 169 14.05 -2.81 -23.01
C CYS A 169 15.37 -2.12 -23.42
N GLY A 170 15.57 -0.86 -23.03
CA GLY A 170 16.77 -0.06 -23.27
C GLY A 170 18.04 -0.58 -22.57
N CYS A 171 18.19 -1.89 -22.44
CA CYS A 171 19.34 -2.55 -21.85
C CYS A 171 20.42 -2.70 -22.93
N ASN A 172 21.26 -1.67 -23.09
CA ASN A 172 22.49 -1.71 -23.88
C ASN A 172 23.61 -2.47 -23.15
N ARG A 173 23.37 -3.73 -22.77
CA ARG A 173 24.45 -4.65 -22.36
C ARG A 173 24.52 -5.81 -23.33
N THR A 174 25.54 -5.79 -24.17
CA THR A 174 25.92 -6.81 -25.15
C THR A 174 26.02 -8.23 -24.58
N GLU A 175 26.28 -8.37 -23.27
CA GLU A 175 26.35 -9.67 -22.58
C GLU A 175 24.99 -10.39 -22.45
N LEU A 176 23.88 -9.64 -22.31
CA LEU A 176 22.52 -10.22 -22.20
C LEU A 176 21.96 -10.73 -23.53
N ARG A 177 22.51 -10.25 -24.66
CA ARG A 177 22.05 -10.63 -26.00
C ARG A 177 22.35 -12.11 -26.31
N SER A 178 23.55 -12.59 -25.93
CA SER A 178 23.96 -13.97 -26.17
C SER A 178 23.23 -14.99 -25.29
N SER A 179 22.87 -14.63 -24.06
CA SER A 179 22.08 -15.49 -23.16
C SER A 179 20.61 -15.56 -23.58
N CYS A 180 20.05 -14.47 -24.13
CA CYS A 180 18.68 -14.45 -24.66
C CYS A 180 18.53 -15.23 -25.98
N GLU A 181 19.52 -15.20 -26.88
CA GLU A 181 19.50 -15.94 -28.14
C GLU A 181 19.52 -17.46 -27.93
N LYS A 182 20.22 -17.95 -26.89
CA LYS A 182 20.29 -19.40 -26.57
C LYS A 182 18.98 -20.00 -26.05
N LEU A 183 17.98 -19.19 -25.68
CA LEU A 183 16.78 -19.63 -24.97
C LEU A 183 15.48 -19.55 -25.81
N GLN A 184 15.59 -19.47 -27.14
CA GLN A 184 14.48 -19.54 -28.10
C GLN A 184 13.85 -20.95 -28.17
N ALA A 185 13.14 -21.38 -27.12
CA ALA A 185 12.26 -22.55 -27.19
C ALA A 185 10.78 -22.12 -27.26
N PRO A 186 9.92 -22.82 -28.02
CA PRO A 186 8.57 -22.33 -28.38
C PRO A 186 7.58 -22.23 -27.21
N LEU A 187 6.64 -21.30 -27.38
CA LEU A 187 5.49 -21.00 -26.52
C LEU A 187 4.48 -22.15 -26.45
N GLU A 188 4.61 -23.07 -25.47
CA GLU A 188 3.51 -23.99 -25.12
C GLU A 188 3.28 -24.21 -23.62
N ILE A 189 4.03 -23.54 -22.74
CA ILE A 189 3.96 -23.78 -21.28
C ILE A 189 3.08 -22.73 -20.60
N GLN A 190 1.75 -22.82 -20.78
CA GLN A 190 0.78 -22.06 -19.96
C GLN A 190 -0.13 -22.93 -19.07
N SER A 191 0.02 -24.25 -19.06
CA SER A 191 -0.95 -25.14 -18.38
C SER A 191 -0.38 -26.20 -17.43
N LEU A 192 0.94 -26.31 -17.23
CA LEU A 192 1.49 -27.39 -16.40
C LEU A 192 1.69 -26.96 -14.94
N LYS A 193 1.02 -27.67 -14.04
CA LYS A 193 1.42 -27.76 -12.62
C LYS A 193 2.92 -28.02 -12.58
N LEU A 194 3.65 -27.18 -11.86
CA LEU A 194 5.08 -27.29 -11.63
C LEU A 194 5.35 -28.61 -10.90
N ASP A 195 5.80 -29.61 -11.66
CA ASP A 195 6.37 -30.84 -11.12
C ASP A 195 7.89 -30.67 -11.16
N SER A 196 8.55 -30.86 -10.02
CA SER A 196 10.00 -30.67 -9.85
C SER A 196 10.84 -31.62 -10.71
N SER A 197 10.21 -32.63 -11.31
CA SER A 197 10.81 -33.66 -12.15
C SER A 197 11.23 -33.17 -13.55
N LEU A 198 10.59 -32.11 -14.08
CA LEU A 198 10.89 -31.54 -15.42
C LEU A 198 12.16 -30.67 -15.45
N PHE A 199 12.70 -30.27 -14.29
CA PHE A 199 13.91 -29.45 -14.22
C PHE A 199 15.20 -30.21 -14.55
N ASN A 200 15.21 -31.53 -14.30
CA ASN A 200 16.35 -32.39 -14.64
C ASN A 200 16.43 -32.72 -16.15
N SER A 201 15.36 -32.53 -16.92
CA SER A 201 15.34 -32.88 -18.34
C SER A 201 15.85 -31.78 -19.29
N VAL A 202 16.05 -30.55 -18.80
CA VAL A 202 16.46 -29.39 -19.63
C VAL A 202 17.96 -29.10 -19.55
N GLY A 203 18.71 -29.83 -18.72
CA GLY A 203 20.18 -29.75 -18.70
C GLY A 203 20.76 -28.38 -18.36
N LEU A 204 20.02 -27.53 -17.63
CA LEU A 204 20.51 -26.21 -17.21
C LEU A 204 21.56 -26.38 -16.11
N SER A 205 22.70 -25.72 -16.29
CA SER A 205 23.76 -25.64 -15.28
C SER A 205 23.28 -24.88 -14.02
N SER A 206 23.97 -25.07 -12.90
CA SER A 206 23.68 -24.35 -11.65
C SER A 206 23.71 -22.83 -11.81
N GLU A 207 24.56 -22.29 -12.70
CA GLU A 207 24.67 -20.87 -13.00
C GLU A 207 23.47 -20.33 -13.82
N GLU A 208 22.94 -21.11 -14.77
CA GLU A 208 21.78 -20.70 -15.57
C GLU A 208 20.48 -20.66 -14.74
N ASN A 209 20.37 -21.51 -13.72
CA ASN A 209 19.29 -21.44 -12.73
C ASN A 209 19.37 -20.18 -11.86
N VAL A 210 20.59 -19.68 -11.55
CA VAL A 210 20.79 -18.41 -10.83
C VAL A 210 20.34 -17.24 -11.71
N ILE A 211 20.71 -17.21 -12.99
CA ILE A 211 20.31 -16.15 -13.94
C ILE A 211 18.79 -16.14 -14.18
N TYR A 212 18.14 -17.30 -14.29
CA TYR A 212 16.68 -17.39 -14.41
C TYR A 212 15.96 -16.88 -13.15
N ASN A 213 16.48 -17.22 -11.97
CA ASN A 213 15.97 -16.78 -10.67
C ASN A 213 16.20 -15.29 -10.39
N ASP A 214 17.20 -14.66 -11.00
CA ASP A 214 17.49 -13.22 -10.84
C ASP A 214 16.66 -12.31 -11.76
N SER A 215 15.83 -12.92 -12.63
CA SER A 215 15.04 -12.17 -13.59
C SER A 215 13.72 -11.59 -13.03
N ARG A 216 13.17 -12.16 -11.94
CA ARG A 216 11.87 -11.80 -11.33
C ARG A 216 12.03 -10.67 -10.29
N TYR A 217 10.91 -10.12 -9.79
CA TYR A 217 10.91 -8.97 -8.89
C TYR A 217 11.57 -7.71 -9.48
N ASN A 218 11.59 -7.57 -10.81
CA ASN A 218 12.20 -6.40 -11.44
C ASN A 218 11.44 -5.10 -11.06
N PRO A 219 12.10 -4.11 -10.43
CA PRO A 219 11.46 -2.89 -9.93
C PRO A 219 10.80 -2.06 -11.04
N TYR A 220 11.49 -1.89 -12.17
CA TYR A 220 11.00 -1.10 -13.30
C TYR A 220 9.71 -1.71 -13.87
N VAL A 221 9.72 -3.02 -14.13
CA VAL A 221 8.57 -3.75 -14.69
C VAL A 221 7.40 -3.75 -13.71
N GLN A 222 7.65 -3.94 -12.42
CA GLN A 222 6.61 -3.88 -11.38
C GLN A 222 5.90 -2.51 -11.37
N ALA A 223 6.68 -1.43 -11.32
CA ALA A 223 6.18 -0.06 -11.28
C ALA A 223 5.42 0.30 -12.56
N ARG A 224 6.05 0.11 -13.73
CA ARG A 224 5.48 0.50 -15.02
C ARG A 224 4.19 -0.26 -15.33
N SER A 225 4.21 -1.59 -15.15
CA SER A 225 3.03 -2.43 -15.39
C SER A 225 1.85 -2.04 -14.51
N ARG A 226 2.11 -1.64 -13.25
CA ARG A 226 1.06 -1.21 -12.33
C ARG A 226 0.48 0.15 -12.71
N ILE A 227 1.33 1.10 -13.12
CA ILE A 227 0.90 2.42 -13.59
C ILE A 227 0.04 2.28 -14.85
N ASP A 228 0.50 1.50 -15.84
CA ASP A 228 -0.25 1.28 -17.08
C ASP A 228 -1.57 0.54 -16.82
N GLN A 229 -1.59 -0.41 -15.88
CA GLN A 229 -2.83 -1.05 -15.45
C GLN A 229 -3.82 -0.02 -14.87
N LEU A 230 -3.37 0.89 -14.01
CA LEU A 230 -4.22 1.93 -13.42
C LEU A 230 -4.74 2.91 -14.48
N LYS A 231 -3.90 3.33 -15.43
CA LYS A 231 -4.29 4.14 -16.59
C LYS A 231 -5.40 3.46 -17.40
N ARG A 232 -5.22 2.18 -17.74
CA ARG A 232 -6.22 1.39 -18.50
C ARG A 232 -7.54 1.21 -17.77
N LEU A 233 -7.52 1.22 -16.44
CA LEU A 233 -8.73 1.20 -15.60
C LEU A 233 -9.40 2.59 -15.47
N GLY A 234 -8.81 3.64 -16.06
CA GLY A 234 -9.34 5.00 -16.05
C GLY A 234 -9.04 5.79 -14.77
N HIS A 235 -8.05 5.37 -13.97
CA HIS A 235 -7.58 6.15 -12.83
C HIS A 235 -6.58 7.23 -13.30
N SER A 236 -6.63 8.42 -12.70
CA SER A 236 -5.53 9.38 -12.84
C SER A 236 -4.29 8.82 -12.16
N VAL A 237 -3.16 8.96 -12.85
CA VAL A 237 -1.84 8.54 -12.36
C VAL A 237 -0.83 9.67 -12.45
N ASP A 238 -1.28 10.92 -12.56
CA ASP A 238 -0.39 12.09 -12.63
C ASP A 238 0.46 12.20 -11.36
N LYS A 239 -0.06 11.71 -10.24
CA LYS A 239 0.58 11.65 -8.92
C LYS A 239 0.63 10.20 -8.46
N VAL A 240 1.83 9.70 -8.21
CA VAL A 240 2.09 8.34 -7.73
C VAL A 240 2.74 8.39 -6.36
N GLU A 241 2.28 7.50 -5.47
CA GLU A 241 2.95 7.19 -4.22
C GLU A 241 3.46 5.75 -4.28
N PHE A 242 4.78 5.57 -4.12
CA PHE A 242 5.38 4.24 -4.05
C PHE A 242 5.28 3.67 -2.63
N ILE A 243 5.01 2.37 -2.53
CA ILE A 243 5.11 1.62 -1.27
C ILE A 243 6.00 0.40 -1.51
N LEU A 244 7.18 0.41 -0.91
CA LEU A 244 8.10 -0.71 -0.92
C LEU A 244 7.73 -1.66 0.20
N MET A 245 7.45 -2.91 -0.16
CA MET A 245 7.04 -3.99 0.75
C MET A 245 8.10 -5.12 0.82
N GLY A 246 8.13 -5.85 1.92
CA GLY A 246 9.09 -6.90 2.27
C GLY A 246 9.70 -6.80 3.68
N GLY A 247 9.40 -5.75 4.47
CA GLY A 247 9.76 -5.58 5.88
C GLY A 247 11.23 -5.28 6.20
N THR A 248 12.16 -5.71 5.33
CA THR A 248 13.60 -5.70 5.59
C THR A 248 14.42 -5.17 4.43
N PHE A 249 13.82 -4.34 3.56
CA PHE A 249 14.51 -3.78 2.39
C PHE A 249 15.87 -3.15 2.75
N MET A 250 15.95 -2.46 3.89
CA MET A 250 17.16 -1.78 4.34
C MET A 250 18.29 -2.69 4.83
N SER A 251 18.03 -3.97 5.05
CA SER A 251 19.08 -4.95 5.36
C SER A 251 19.74 -5.53 4.10
N LEU A 252 19.24 -5.19 2.91
CA LEU A 252 19.86 -5.60 1.65
C LEU A 252 21.14 -4.80 1.38
N PRO A 253 22.07 -5.36 0.60
CA PRO A 253 23.25 -4.66 0.11
C PRO A 253 22.91 -3.31 -0.55
N ALA A 254 23.77 -2.30 -0.35
CA ALA A 254 23.52 -0.93 -0.81
C ALA A 254 23.39 -0.83 -2.33
N ASP A 255 24.20 -1.55 -3.09
CA ASP A 255 24.15 -1.67 -4.55
C ASP A 255 22.78 -2.16 -5.04
N TYR A 256 22.20 -3.17 -4.39
CA TYR A 256 20.86 -3.65 -4.73
C TYR A 256 19.78 -2.61 -4.41
N ARG A 257 19.90 -1.94 -3.25
CA ARG A 257 18.93 -0.91 -2.84
C ARG A 257 18.97 0.27 -3.81
N ASP A 258 20.16 0.73 -4.18
CA ASP A 258 20.37 1.82 -5.14
C ASP A 258 19.83 1.43 -6.53
N TYR A 259 20.15 0.22 -7.01
CA TYR A 259 19.57 -0.33 -8.24
C TYR A 259 18.04 -0.31 -8.18
N PHE A 260 17.45 -0.75 -7.08
CA PHE A 260 16.01 -0.88 -6.95
C PHE A 260 15.33 0.49 -7.04
N ILE A 261 15.81 1.46 -6.25
CA ILE A 261 15.25 2.81 -6.19
C ILE A 261 15.43 3.56 -7.50
N ARG A 262 16.62 3.49 -8.10
CA ARG A 262 16.91 4.09 -9.41
C ARG A 262 15.88 3.66 -10.46
N ASN A 263 15.64 2.36 -10.56
CA ASN A 263 14.67 1.80 -11.51
C ASN A 263 13.20 2.19 -11.22
N LEU A 264 12.83 2.48 -9.98
CA LEU A 264 11.49 2.99 -9.67
C LEU A 264 11.29 4.41 -10.20
N HIS A 265 12.29 5.28 -10.03
CA HIS A 265 12.27 6.64 -10.57
C HIS A 265 12.31 6.64 -12.10
N ASP A 266 13.17 5.80 -12.68
CA ASP A 266 13.30 5.60 -14.13
C ASP A 266 11.98 5.10 -14.75
N ALA A 267 11.21 4.25 -14.05
CA ALA A 267 9.88 3.81 -14.53
C ALA A 267 8.87 4.95 -14.67
N LEU A 268 9.06 6.04 -13.92
CA LEU A 268 8.26 7.25 -14.03
C LEU A 268 8.80 8.21 -15.09
N SER A 269 10.10 8.49 -15.09
CA SER A 269 10.72 9.45 -16.01
C SER A 269 10.82 8.93 -17.44
N GLY A 270 10.95 7.60 -17.62
CA GLY A 270 11.30 6.97 -18.88
C GLY A 270 12.78 7.10 -19.24
N HIS A 271 13.59 7.68 -18.36
CA HIS A 271 15.04 7.77 -18.51
C HIS A 271 15.73 6.51 -17.96
N THR A 272 16.98 6.29 -18.34
CA THR A 272 17.85 5.24 -17.79
C THR A 272 19.01 5.95 -17.10
N SER A 273 19.00 5.94 -15.78
CA SER A 273 19.97 6.70 -14.99
C SER A 273 21.19 5.86 -14.61
N ALA A 274 22.34 6.49 -14.40
CA ALA A 274 23.56 5.84 -13.90
C ALA A 274 23.51 5.60 -12.39
N ASN A 275 22.96 6.54 -11.62
CA ASN A 275 22.88 6.50 -10.16
C ASN A 275 21.52 7.02 -9.65
N VAL A 276 21.31 6.96 -8.33
CA VAL A 276 20.03 7.36 -7.72
C VAL A 276 19.81 8.87 -7.77
N GLU A 277 20.86 9.67 -7.62
CA GLU A 277 20.77 11.13 -7.65
C GLU A 277 20.26 11.63 -9.00
N GLU A 278 20.82 11.09 -10.09
CA GLU A 278 20.36 11.35 -11.45
C GLU A 278 18.89 10.93 -11.63
N ALA A 279 18.53 9.72 -11.19
CA ALA A 279 17.15 9.23 -11.33
C ALA A 279 16.14 10.11 -10.57
N VAL A 280 16.51 10.57 -9.37
CA VAL A 280 15.69 11.50 -8.59
C VAL A 280 15.54 12.85 -9.32
N ALA A 281 16.63 13.40 -9.85
CA ALA A 281 16.62 14.66 -10.60
C ALA A 281 15.70 14.57 -11.84
N TYR A 282 15.82 13.53 -12.65
CA TYR A 282 14.94 13.34 -13.82
C TYR A 282 13.50 13.03 -13.44
N SER A 283 13.27 12.29 -12.34
CA SER A 283 11.93 11.97 -11.85
C SER A 283 11.16 13.22 -11.42
N GLU A 284 11.85 14.26 -10.92
CA GLU A 284 11.24 15.54 -10.58
C GLU A 284 10.56 16.22 -11.79
N HIS A 285 11.15 16.07 -12.98
CA HIS A 285 10.63 16.63 -14.23
C HIS A 285 9.66 15.69 -14.97
N SER A 286 9.48 14.45 -14.53
CA SER A 286 8.57 13.48 -15.16
C SER A 286 7.12 13.99 -15.26
N ALA A 287 6.39 13.59 -16.31
CA ALA A 287 4.95 13.80 -16.40
C ALA A 287 4.18 13.11 -15.25
N VAL A 288 4.66 11.95 -14.81
CA VAL A 288 4.11 11.23 -13.66
C VAL A 288 4.96 11.54 -12.42
N LYS A 289 4.39 12.28 -11.47
CA LYS A 289 5.09 12.79 -10.30
C LYS A 289 5.12 11.76 -9.18
N CYS A 290 6.31 11.39 -8.70
CA CYS A 290 6.48 10.69 -7.43
C CYS A 290 6.24 11.67 -6.27
N ILE A 291 5.05 11.67 -5.70
CA ILE A 291 4.69 12.60 -4.62
C ILE A 291 5.05 12.08 -3.22
N GLY A 292 5.45 10.82 -3.13
CA GLY A 292 5.85 10.19 -1.88
C GLY A 292 6.36 8.79 -2.10
N MET A 293 7.27 8.36 -1.24
CA MET A 293 7.77 7.00 -1.21
C MET A 293 7.74 6.50 0.22
N THR A 294 7.11 5.34 0.39
CA THR A 294 6.98 4.65 1.67
C THR A 294 7.91 3.45 1.69
N ILE A 295 8.76 3.37 2.71
CA ILE A 295 9.64 2.22 2.94
C ILE A 295 9.24 1.58 4.27
N GLU A 296 8.88 0.30 4.23
CA GLU A 296 8.68 -0.48 5.46
C GLU A 296 10.00 -1.08 5.93
N THR A 297 10.24 -1.03 7.24
CA THR A 297 11.48 -1.50 7.85
C THR A 297 11.24 -2.00 9.28
N ARG A 298 12.30 -2.57 9.86
CA ARG A 298 12.40 -2.87 11.30
C ARG A 298 13.01 -1.67 12.03
N PRO A 299 12.68 -1.45 13.31
CA PRO A 299 13.20 -0.30 14.06
C PRO A 299 14.73 -0.29 14.17
N ASP A 300 15.37 -1.46 14.22
CA ASP A 300 16.83 -1.62 14.24
C ASP A 300 17.52 -1.35 12.88
N TYR A 301 16.74 -1.22 11.79
CA TYR A 301 17.20 -0.76 10.48
C TYR A 301 16.72 0.65 10.14
N CYS A 302 16.56 1.49 11.18
CA CYS A 302 16.09 2.86 11.07
C CYS A 302 17.03 3.85 11.82
N LEU A 303 18.32 3.55 11.86
CA LEU A 303 19.37 4.37 12.45
C LEU A 303 19.80 5.52 11.54
N GLY A 304 20.56 6.49 12.06
CA GLY A 304 21.00 7.69 11.34
C GLY A 304 21.50 7.46 9.90
N PRO A 305 22.45 6.53 9.64
CA PRO A 305 22.90 6.24 8.28
C PRO A 305 21.78 5.70 7.36
N HIS A 306 20.91 4.83 7.88
CA HIS A 306 19.77 4.31 7.12
C HIS A 306 18.78 5.42 6.78
N LEU A 307 18.47 6.30 7.73
CA LEU A 307 17.58 7.44 7.52
C LEU A 307 18.11 8.40 6.45
N ARG A 308 19.41 8.73 6.48
CA ARG A 308 20.04 9.58 5.44
C ARG A 308 19.93 8.94 4.05
N GLN A 309 20.11 7.63 3.95
CA GLN A 309 19.96 6.93 2.68
C GLN A 309 18.50 6.88 2.21
N MET A 310 17.53 6.74 3.12
CA MET A 310 16.11 6.85 2.76
C MET A 310 15.77 8.26 2.25
N LEU A 311 16.34 9.31 2.86
CA LEU A 311 16.16 10.69 2.38
C LEU A 311 16.71 10.86 0.96
N SER A 312 17.90 10.32 0.66
CA SER A 312 18.47 10.41 -0.70
C SER A 312 17.65 9.62 -1.74
N TYR A 313 16.92 8.59 -1.32
CA TYR A 313 15.96 7.87 -2.16
C TYR A 313 14.65 8.64 -2.42
N GLY A 314 14.44 9.80 -1.80
CA GLY A 314 13.19 10.54 -1.88
C GLY A 314 12.06 9.92 -1.03
N CYS A 315 12.40 9.13 0.00
CA CYS A 315 11.45 8.59 0.95
C CYS A 315 10.86 9.71 1.81
N THR A 316 9.54 9.67 2.03
CA THR A 316 8.81 10.65 2.85
C THR A 316 8.08 10.00 4.03
N ARG A 317 7.85 8.68 3.96
CA ARG A 317 7.12 7.93 4.98
C ARG A 317 7.80 6.62 5.33
N LEU A 318 7.91 6.33 6.62
CA LEU A 318 8.42 5.08 7.14
C LEU A 318 7.31 4.28 7.77
N GLU A 319 7.32 2.97 7.55
CA GLU A 319 6.44 2.05 8.26
C GLU A 319 7.26 1.08 9.10
N ILE A 320 6.98 1.10 10.41
CA ILE A 320 7.76 0.34 11.40
C ILE A 320 6.88 -0.76 11.98
N GLY A 321 7.38 -2.00 11.89
CA GLY A 321 6.71 -3.14 12.52
C GLY A 321 6.92 -3.17 14.03
N VAL A 322 6.08 -2.47 14.79
CA VAL A 322 6.11 -2.41 16.28
C VAL A 322 5.45 -3.63 16.90
N GLN A 323 4.22 -3.90 16.43
CA GLN A 323 3.34 -5.02 16.77
C GLN A 323 2.76 -4.97 18.18
N SER A 324 3.58 -4.75 19.20
CA SER A 324 3.19 -4.67 20.61
C SER A 324 4.03 -3.62 21.33
N THR A 325 3.46 -2.97 22.35
CA THR A 325 4.20 -2.09 23.27
C THR A 325 4.86 -2.84 24.43
N TYR A 326 4.68 -4.16 24.52
CA TYR A 326 5.25 -4.95 25.62
C TYR A 326 6.54 -5.69 25.24
N GLU A 327 7.55 -5.60 26.11
CA GLU A 327 8.85 -6.27 25.93
C GLU A 327 8.77 -7.80 26.06
N ASP A 328 7.90 -8.34 26.92
CA ASP A 328 7.69 -9.79 27.05
C ASP A 328 7.17 -10.39 25.74
N VAL A 329 6.22 -9.72 25.09
CA VAL A 329 5.66 -10.13 23.80
C VAL A 329 6.73 -10.08 22.70
N ALA A 330 7.53 -9.00 22.64
CA ALA A 330 8.61 -8.87 21.66
C ALA A 330 9.66 -9.99 21.80
N ARG A 331 10.00 -10.36 23.05
CA ARG A 331 10.92 -11.46 23.35
C ARG A 331 10.30 -12.81 23.00
N ASP A 332 9.11 -13.11 23.51
CA ASP A 332 8.49 -14.44 23.40
C ASP A 332 8.05 -14.76 21.96
N THR A 333 7.75 -13.75 21.15
CA THR A 333 7.45 -13.91 19.71
C THR A 333 8.70 -13.89 18.82
N ASN A 334 9.89 -13.83 19.43
CA ASN A 334 11.18 -13.78 18.73
C ASN A 334 11.22 -12.63 17.70
N ARG A 335 10.88 -11.41 18.15
CA ARG A 335 10.77 -10.24 17.27
C ARG A 335 12.13 -9.69 16.81
N GLY A 336 13.17 -9.93 17.60
CA GLY A 336 14.54 -9.51 17.32
C GLY A 336 14.81 -8.01 17.50
N HIS A 337 13.92 -7.28 18.18
CA HIS A 337 14.16 -5.90 18.65
C HIS A 337 13.39 -5.67 19.96
N THR A 338 13.74 -4.61 20.69
CA THR A 338 13.05 -4.17 21.91
C THR A 338 12.02 -3.08 21.59
N VAL A 339 11.17 -2.77 22.57
CA VAL A 339 10.24 -1.62 22.50
C VAL A 339 11.00 -0.31 22.66
N ALA A 340 12.07 -0.28 23.47
CA ALA A 340 12.96 0.88 23.56
C ALA A 340 13.55 1.28 22.19
N ALA A 341 14.00 0.29 21.39
CA ALA A 341 14.50 0.54 20.04
C ALA A 341 13.43 1.14 19.09
N VAL A 342 12.14 0.85 19.32
CA VAL A 342 11.05 1.48 18.58
C VAL A 342 10.93 2.95 18.95
N ALA A 343 10.99 3.29 20.23
CA ALA A 343 10.91 4.67 20.69
C ALA A 343 12.07 5.53 20.13
N ASP A 344 13.29 4.98 20.14
CA ASP A 344 14.48 5.63 19.55
C ASP A 344 14.33 5.81 18.04
N CYS A 345 13.88 4.76 17.34
CA CYS A 345 13.58 4.80 15.92
C CYS A 345 12.57 5.90 15.58
N PHE A 346 11.51 6.03 16.37
CA PHE A 346 10.47 7.06 16.17
C PHE A 346 11.03 8.45 16.39
N CYS A 347 11.86 8.65 17.42
CA CYS A 347 12.52 9.93 17.67
C CYS A 347 13.36 10.36 16.47
N LEU A 348 14.30 9.51 16.05
CA LEU A 348 15.21 9.79 14.94
C LEU A 348 14.46 10.03 13.63
N ALA A 349 13.44 9.21 13.34
CA ALA A 349 12.63 9.36 12.13
C ALA A 349 11.85 10.68 12.11
N LYS A 350 11.21 11.05 13.24
CA LYS A 350 10.46 12.31 13.35
C LYS A 350 11.37 13.53 13.26
N ASP A 351 12.54 13.49 13.90
CA ASP A 351 13.53 14.57 13.85
C ASP A 351 14.23 14.70 12.50
N ALA A 352 14.27 13.64 11.69
CA ALA A 352 14.65 13.69 10.27
C ALA A 352 13.49 14.12 9.35
N GLY A 353 12.29 14.34 9.89
CA GLY A 353 11.11 14.84 9.20
C GLY A 353 10.13 13.77 8.70
N PHE A 354 10.50 12.49 8.70
CA PHE A 354 9.66 11.44 8.13
C PHE A 354 8.28 11.36 8.77
N LYS A 355 7.26 11.06 7.99
CA LYS A 355 5.98 10.57 8.50
C LYS A 355 6.15 9.13 9.02
N VAL A 356 5.75 8.87 10.27
CA VAL A 356 5.94 7.57 10.91
C VAL A 356 4.61 6.83 11.04
N VAL A 357 4.56 5.61 10.52
CA VAL A 357 3.40 4.72 10.61
C VAL A 357 3.79 3.44 11.34
N ALA A 358 3.01 3.05 12.35
CA ALA A 358 3.24 1.80 13.06
C ALA A 358 2.35 0.67 12.51
N HIS A 359 2.88 -0.55 12.45
CA HIS A 359 2.07 -1.75 12.35
C HIS A 359 1.87 -2.30 13.75
N MET A 360 0.63 -2.46 14.19
CA MET A 360 0.25 -3.05 15.48
C MET A 360 -0.59 -4.30 15.25
N MET A 361 -0.40 -5.31 16.10
CA MET A 361 -1.03 -6.62 15.96
C MET A 361 -1.77 -7.00 17.25
N PRO A 362 -3.11 -6.89 17.30
CA PRO A 362 -3.87 -7.49 18.38
C PRO A 362 -3.89 -9.02 18.27
N ASP A 363 -4.28 -9.70 19.35
CA ASP A 363 -4.40 -11.16 19.43
C ASP A 363 -3.03 -11.88 19.30
N LEU A 364 -1.95 -11.27 19.79
CA LEU A 364 -0.64 -11.94 19.83
C LEU A 364 -0.60 -13.00 20.95
N PRO A 365 0.27 -14.03 20.85
CA PRO A 365 0.45 -15.00 21.92
C PRO A 365 0.77 -14.33 23.26
N ASN A 366 0.18 -14.86 24.34
CA ASN A 366 0.34 -14.37 25.72
C ASN A 366 -0.22 -12.95 25.97
N VAL A 367 -1.00 -12.39 25.04
CA VAL A 367 -1.70 -11.10 25.18
C VAL A 367 -3.21 -11.36 25.18
N GLY A 368 -3.87 -11.02 26.29
CA GLY A 368 -5.33 -11.06 26.37
C GLY A 368 -5.97 -9.73 25.97
N VAL A 369 -7.30 -9.72 25.90
CA VAL A 369 -8.10 -8.57 25.43
C VAL A 369 -7.79 -7.27 26.18
N GLU A 370 -7.71 -7.32 27.51
CA GLU A 370 -7.41 -6.14 28.33
C GLU A 370 -6.01 -5.59 28.04
N ARG A 371 -5.02 -6.48 27.90
CA ARG A 371 -3.66 -6.10 27.56
C ARG A 371 -3.56 -5.49 26.15
N ASP A 372 -4.33 -5.99 25.19
CA ASP A 372 -4.42 -5.42 23.84
C ASP A 372 -4.97 -3.99 23.90
N LEU A 373 -6.10 -3.78 24.60
CA LEU A 373 -6.69 -2.44 24.73
C LEU A 373 -5.74 -1.46 25.42
N GLU A 374 -5.05 -1.89 26.49
CA GLU A 374 -4.07 -1.05 27.19
C GLU A 374 -2.84 -0.77 26.32
N SER A 375 -2.37 -1.73 25.52
CA SER A 375 -1.28 -1.54 24.56
C SER A 375 -1.62 -0.46 23.51
N PHE A 376 -2.84 -0.49 22.97
CA PHE A 376 -3.29 0.55 22.04
C PHE A 376 -3.47 1.91 22.72
N LYS A 377 -4.00 1.92 23.95
CA LYS A 377 -4.12 3.16 24.73
C LYS A 377 -2.75 3.77 25.00
N GLU A 378 -1.79 2.98 25.48
CA GLU A 378 -0.40 3.40 25.68
C GLU A 378 0.21 3.92 24.38
N PHE A 379 0.01 3.23 23.26
CA PHE A 379 0.51 3.64 21.95
C PHE A 379 0.02 5.03 21.51
N PHE A 380 -1.22 5.42 21.86
CA PHE A 380 -1.75 6.74 21.53
C PHE A 380 -1.44 7.81 22.59
N GLU A 381 -1.45 7.45 23.88
CA GLU A 381 -1.28 8.39 24.98
C GLU A 381 0.19 8.69 25.28
N SER A 382 1.06 7.68 25.23
CA SER A 382 2.48 7.80 25.57
C SER A 382 3.23 8.65 24.54
N PRO A 383 4.02 9.65 24.98
CA PRO A 383 4.82 10.47 24.08
C PRO A 383 5.91 9.67 23.36
N LEU A 384 6.25 8.45 23.81
CA LEU A 384 7.24 7.59 23.15
C LEU A 384 6.78 7.06 21.79
N PHE A 385 5.47 7.03 21.53
CA PHE A 385 4.90 6.48 20.30
C PHE A 385 4.23 7.56 19.45
N ARG A 386 2.95 7.88 19.72
CA ARG A 386 2.15 8.90 19.02
C ARG A 386 2.47 8.98 17.53
N ALA A 387 2.29 7.86 16.82
CA ALA A 387 2.60 7.77 15.40
C ALA A 387 1.55 8.53 14.56
N ASP A 388 1.95 8.97 13.37
CA ASP A 388 1.07 9.69 12.43
C ASP A 388 0.05 8.77 11.75
N GLY A 389 0.31 7.47 11.76
CA GLY A 389 -0.60 6.48 11.22
C GLY A 389 -0.42 5.10 11.80
N LEU A 390 -1.43 4.28 11.53
CA LEU A 390 -1.54 2.94 12.08
C LEU A 390 -2.03 1.95 11.01
N LYS A 391 -1.45 0.74 11.04
CA LYS A 391 -2.00 -0.44 10.39
C LYS A 391 -2.31 -1.48 11.45
N ILE A 392 -3.59 -1.81 11.60
CA ILE A 392 -4.06 -2.80 12.57
C ILE A 392 -4.14 -4.14 11.84
N TYR A 393 -3.32 -5.10 12.27
CA TYR A 393 -3.23 -6.42 11.68
C TYR A 393 -3.50 -7.49 12.74
N PRO A 394 -4.78 -7.87 12.95
CA PRO A 394 -5.09 -9.00 13.83
C PRO A 394 -4.30 -10.24 13.44
N THR A 395 -3.82 -10.95 14.46
CA THR A 395 -2.96 -12.11 14.28
C THR A 395 -3.70 -13.24 13.56
N LEU A 396 -3.06 -13.82 12.55
CA LEU A 396 -3.61 -14.90 11.73
C LEU A 396 -2.74 -16.14 11.88
N VAL A 397 -3.37 -17.30 12.08
CA VAL A 397 -2.68 -18.59 12.06
C VAL A 397 -2.58 -19.06 10.63
N ILE A 398 -1.35 -19.21 10.15
CA ILE A 398 -1.03 -19.63 8.78
C ILE A 398 -0.12 -20.85 8.85
N ARG A 399 -0.41 -21.87 8.04
CA ARG A 399 0.41 -23.08 7.96
C ARG A 399 1.89 -22.75 7.67
N GLY A 400 2.79 -23.47 8.32
CA GLY A 400 4.25 -23.27 8.17
C GLY A 400 4.83 -22.16 9.05
N THR A 401 4.04 -21.55 9.93
CA THR A 401 4.53 -20.58 10.93
C THR A 401 4.75 -21.25 12.28
N GLY A 402 5.61 -20.68 13.13
CA GLY A 402 5.75 -21.14 14.52
C GLY A 402 4.44 -21.04 15.31
N LEU A 403 3.63 -20.01 15.01
CA LEU A 403 2.31 -19.82 15.60
C LEU A 403 1.34 -20.98 15.29
N TYR A 404 1.45 -21.59 14.09
CA TYR A 404 0.66 -22.74 13.72
C TYR A 404 0.91 -23.95 14.63
N GLU A 405 2.16 -24.18 15.05
CA GLU A 405 2.47 -25.26 15.99
C GLU A 405 1.92 -24.98 17.40
N LEU A 406 1.90 -23.71 17.84
CA LEU A 406 1.23 -23.32 19.09
C LEU A 406 -0.27 -23.60 19.03
N TRP A 407 -0.89 -23.27 17.90
CA TRP A 407 -2.31 -23.51 17.68
C TRP A 407 -2.63 -25.01 17.63
N LYS A 408 -1.85 -25.79 16.89
CA LYS A 408 -2.00 -27.25 16.73
C LYS A 408 -1.89 -28.00 18.06
N THR A 409 -1.01 -27.54 18.95
CA THR A 409 -0.82 -28.11 20.30
C THR A 409 -1.81 -27.57 21.33
N GLY A 410 -2.71 -26.66 20.94
CA GLY A 410 -3.70 -26.06 21.84
C GLY A 410 -3.15 -24.99 22.78
N ARG A 411 -1.88 -24.58 22.62
CA ARG A 411 -1.22 -23.55 23.43
C ARG A 411 -1.53 -22.12 23.00
N TYR A 412 -2.16 -21.96 21.83
CA TYR A 412 -2.63 -20.67 21.32
C TYR A 412 -4.00 -20.83 20.67
N ARG A 413 -4.88 -19.85 20.90
CA ARG A 413 -6.18 -19.75 20.23
C ARG A 413 -6.45 -18.27 19.95
N ASN A 414 -6.88 -17.99 18.73
CA ASN A 414 -7.33 -16.65 18.36
C ASN A 414 -8.61 -16.26 19.13
N TYR A 415 -8.87 -14.96 19.21
CA TYR A 415 -10.17 -14.47 19.65
C TYR A 415 -11.32 -15.00 18.76
N PRO A 416 -12.51 -15.21 19.35
CA PRO A 416 -13.74 -15.36 18.60
C PRO A 416 -13.97 -14.17 17.65
N PRO A 417 -14.51 -14.38 16.44
CA PRO A 417 -14.68 -13.32 15.44
C PRO A 417 -15.46 -12.09 15.94
N GLU A 418 -16.53 -12.29 16.71
CA GLU A 418 -17.34 -11.20 17.27
C GLU A 418 -16.57 -10.38 18.31
N GLN A 419 -15.76 -11.06 19.14
CA GLN A 419 -14.91 -10.40 20.13
C GLN A 419 -13.83 -9.57 19.44
N LEU A 420 -13.24 -10.07 18.36
CA LEU A 420 -12.27 -9.30 17.57
C LEU A 420 -12.89 -8.03 16.96
N VAL A 421 -14.13 -8.11 16.46
CA VAL A 421 -14.84 -6.93 15.95
C VAL A 421 -15.06 -5.89 17.05
N ASP A 422 -15.46 -6.31 18.25
CA ASP A 422 -15.64 -5.42 19.41
C ASP A 422 -14.33 -4.75 19.83
N ILE A 423 -13.23 -5.50 19.88
CA ILE A 423 -11.90 -4.98 20.21
C ILE A 423 -11.46 -3.94 19.18
N VAL A 424 -11.58 -4.24 17.89
CA VAL A 424 -11.21 -3.31 16.82
C VAL A 424 -12.07 -2.05 16.85
N ALA A 425 -13.38 -2.17 17.12
CA ALA A 425 -14.28 -1.04 17.28
C ALA A 425 -13.83 -0.11 18.41
N ARG A 426 -13.46 -0.67 19.57
CA ARG A 426 -12.91 0.09 20.71
C ARG A 426 -11.56 0.73 20.38
N ILE A 427 -10.67 0.02 19.68
CA ILE A 427 -9.38 0.57 19.24
C ILE A 427 -9.60 1.78 18.32
N LEU A 428 -10.51 1.68 17.35
CA LEU A 428 -10.82 2.79 16.44
C LEU A 428 -11.42 4.01 17.16
N ALA A 429 -12.15 3.81 18.25
CA ALA A 429 -12.67 4.90 19.09
C ALA A 429 -11.57 5.66 19.85
N MET A 430 -10.44 5.00 20.15
CA MET A 430 -9.29 5.61 20.84
C MET A 430 -8.36 6.38 19.90
N VAL A 431 -8.51 6.25 18.57
CA VAL A 431 -7.60 6.87 17.60
C VAL A 431 -7.70 8.40 17.67
N PRO A 432 -6.59 9.10 17.91
CA PRO A 432 -6.63 10.55 18.00
C PRO A 432 -6.80 11.22 16.63
N PRO A 433 -7.33 12.46 16.57
CA PRO A 433 -7.64 13.15 15.31
C PRO A 433 -6.47 13.41 14.37
N TRP A 434 -5.23 13.34 14.87
CA TRP A 434 -4.02 13.50 14.06
C TRP A 434 -3.49 12.18 13.50
N THR A 435 -4.08 11.02 13.82
CA THR A 435 -3.61 9.70 13.36
C THR A 435 -4.51 9.16 12.25
N ARG A 436 -3.90 8.59 11.21
CA ARG A 436 -4.61 7.93 10.10
C ARG A 436 -4.56 6.41 10.23
N VAL A 437 -5.72 5.73 10.25
CA VAL A 437 -5.75 4.26 10.14
C VAL A 437 -5.78 3.86 8.67
N TYR A 438 -4.69 3.28 8.18
CA TYR A 438 -4.58 2.90 6.76
C TYR A 438 -5.31 1.59 6.46
N ARG A 439 -5.21 0.62 7.37
CA ARG A 439 -5.74 -0.73 7.20
C ARG A 439 -6.18 -1.34 8.53
N VAL A 440 -7.23 -2.14 8.43
CA VAL A 440 -7.82 -2.93 9.51
C VAL A 440 -7.96 -4.34 8.95
N GLN A 441 -6.86 -5.11 9.02
CA GLN A 441 -6.54 -6.41 8.38
C GLN A 441 -5.52 -6.36 7.22
N ARG A 442 -4.81 -7.49 7.01
CA ARG A 442 -3.87 -7.71 5.90
C ARG A 442 -4.59 -8.29 4.67
N ASP A 443 -4.00 -8.11 3.49
CA ASP A 443 -4.53 -8.66 2.23
C ASP A 443 -4.14 -10.15 2.04
N ILE A 444 -4.31 -11.00 3.07
CA ILE A 444 -4.00 -12.44 2.97
C ILE A 444 -5.24 -13.19 2.45
N PRO A 445 -5.11 -14.04 1.43
CA PRO A 445 -6.23 -14.86 0.96
C PRO A 445 -6.77 -15.77 2.07
N MET A 446 -8.07 -15.66 2.37
CA MET A 446 -8.75 -16.45 3.41
C MET A 446 -8.54 -17.98 3.31
N PRO A 447 -8.45 -18.60 2.11
CA PRO A 447 -8.17 -20.04 2.03
C PRO A 447 -6.82 -20.48 2.62
N LEU A 448 -5.89 -19.55 2.85
CA LEU A 448 -4.59 -19.83 3.48
C LEU A 448 -4.60 -19.65 5.00
N VAL A 449 -5.64 -19.02 5.54
CA VAL A 449 -5.79 -18.74 6.97
C VAL A 449 -6.43 -19.96 7.63
N THR A 450 -5.75 -20.53 8.63
CA THR A 450 -6.26 -21.66 9.42
C THR A 450 -7.17 -21.18 10.55
N SER A 451 -6.80 -20.09 11.23
CA SER A 451 -7.57 -19.50 12.34
C SER A 451 -7.30 -17.99 12.44
N GLY A 452 -8.25 -17.23 13.00
CA GLY A 452 -8.21 -15.78 13.11
C GLY A 452 -9.40 -15.11 12.43
N VAL A 453 -9.15 -14.08 11.62
CA VAL A 453 -10.19 -13.32 10.92
C VAL A 453 -10.90 -14.20 9.88
N GLU A 454 -12.22 -14.32 9.97
CA GLU A 454 -13.03 -15.12 9.03
C GLU A 454 -13.58 -14.33 7.83
N LYS A 455 -13.75 -13.01 7.99
CA LYS A 455 -14.41 -12.13 7.02
C LYS A 455 -13.44 -11.10 6.47
N GLY A 456 -13.46 -10.91 5.15
CA GLY A 456 -12.61 -9.93 4.47
C GLY A 456 -13.06 -8.47 4.57
N ASN A 457 -14.06 -8.14 5.39
CA ASN A 457 -14.60 -6.78 5.54
C ASN A 457 -14.59 -6.28 7.00
N LEU A 458 -13.55 -6.62 7.76
CA LEU A 458 -13.44 -6.31 9.20
C LEU A 458 -13.65 -4.83 9.54
N ARG A 459 -13.18 -3.91 8.68
CA ARG A 459 -13.40 -2.46 8.90
C ARG A 459 -14.88 -2.09 8.92
N GLU A 460 -15.68 -2.64 8.01
CA GLU A 460 -17.12 -2.33 7.94
C GLU A 460 -17.85 -2.88 9.16
N LEU A 461 -17.50 -4.11 9.57
CA LEU A 461 -18.05 -4.74 10.77
C LEU A 461 -17.69 -3.96 12.03
N ALA A 462 -16.45 -3.49 12.14
CA ALA A 462 -16.02 -2.67 13.28
C ALA A 462 -16.76 -1.33 13.32
N LEU A 463 -16.96 -0.65 12.18
CA LEU A 463 -17.71 0.61 12.13
C LEU A 463 -19.18 0.41 12.52
N ALA A 464 -19.84 -0.62 11.98
CA ALA A 464 -21.22 -0.94 12.39
C ALA A 464 -21.31 -1.24 13.89
N ARG A 465 -20.33 -1.98 14.43
CA ARG A 465 -20.26 -2.25 15.87
C ARG A 465 -20.01 -0.99 16.69
N MET A 466 -19.25 -0.02 16.19
CA MET A 466 -19.09 1.27 16.85
C MET A 466 -20.41 2.02 16.92
N ASP A 467 -21.22 2.00 15.85
CA ASP A 467 -22.54 2.62 15.83
C ASP A 467 -23.46 2.00 16.89
N ASP A 468 -23.47 0.66 17.01
CA ASP A 468 -24.24 -0.05 18.05
C ASP A 468 -23.82 0.34 19.48
N LEU A 469 -22.55 0.67 19.67
CA LEU A 469 -21.97 1.07 20.95
C LEU A 469 -22.05 2.59 21.22
N GLY A 470 -22.55 3.38 20.26
CA GLY A 470 -22.55 4.85 20.34
C GLY A 470 -21.14 5.46 20.31
N LEU A 471 -20.15 4.74 19.76
CA LEU A 471 -18.76 5.19 19.65
C LEU A 471 -18.54 5.93 18.32
N LYS A 472 -17.63 6.90 18.31
CA LYS A 472 -17.26 7.66 17.10
C LYS A 472 -15.80 7.41 16.72
N CYS A 473 -15.54 7.17 15.45
CA CYS A 473 -14.19 7.07 14.90
C CYS A 473 -13.74 8.45 14.43
N ARG A 474 -12.74 9.05 15.08
CA ARG A 474 -12.22 10.38 14.73
C ARG A 474 -10.89 10.34 13.98
N ASP A 475 -10.56 9.22 13.35
CA ASP A 475 -9.33 9.10 12.59
C ASP A 475 -9.35 9.97 11.31
N VAL A 476 -8.16 10.35 10.85
CA VAL A 476 -7.99 11.21 9.66
C VAL A 476 -8.68 10.63 8.42
N ARG A 477 -8.70 9.29 8.28
CA ARG A 477 -9.29 8.63 7.09
C ARG A 477 -10.81 8.71 7.10
N THR A 478 -11.47 8.56 8.24
CA THR A 478 -12.94 8.57 8.28
C THR A 478 -13.47 9.99 8.10
N ARG A 479 -12.73 11.00 8.57
CA ARG A 479 -13.12 12.41 8.50
C ARG A 479 -12.82 13.07 7.15
N GLU A 480 -12.02 12.46 6.26
CA GLU A 480 -11.63 13.12 5.01
C GLU A 480 -12.84 13.45 4.10
N ALA A 481 -12.89 14.68 3.59
CA ALA A 481 -14.00 15.17 2.77
C ALA A 481 -14.33 14.26 1.57
N GLY A 482 -13.30 13.65 0.95
CA GLY A 482 -13.50 12.72 -0.17
C GLY A 482 -14.23 11.42 0.22
N ILE A 483 -13.99 10.88 1.41
CA ILE A 483 -14.71 9.70 1.91
C ILE A 483 -16.13 10.07 2.33
N GLN A 484 -16.31 11.21 2.99
CA GLN A 484 -17.61 11.70 3.41
C GLN A 484 -18.55 11.96 2.21
N ASP A 485 -18.05 12.58 1.13
CA ASP A 485 -18.83 12.77 -0.09
C ASP A 485 -19.16 11.44 -0.81
N ILE A 486 -18.22 10.49 -0.84
CA ILE A 486 -18.45 9.19 -1.49
C ILE A 486 -19.49 8.36 -0.74
N HIS A 487 -19.37 8.27 0.59
CA HIS A 487 -20.19 7.37 1.41
C HIS A 487 -21.49 7.99 1.91
N HIS A 488 -21.47 9.29 2.24
CA HIS A 488 -22.59 9.96 2.89
C HIS A 488 -23.13 11.15 2.09
N LYS A 489 -22.48 11.54 0.98
CA LYS A 489 -22.86 12.70 0.14
C LYS A 489 -22.85 14.03 0.91
N ILE A 490 -22.06 14.09 1.98
CA ILE A 490 -21.90 15.28 2.83
C ILE A 490 -20.70 16.07 2.31
N ARG A 491 -20.88 17.40 2.20
CA ARG A 491 -19.83 18.35 1.80
C ARG A 491 -19.66 19.38 2.92
N PRO A 492 -18.43 19.85 3.16
CA PRO A 492 -18.18 20.86 4.18
C PRO A 492 -18.91 22.16 3.83
N GLU A 493 -19.54 22.78 4.82
CA GLU A 493 -20.27 24.05 4.67
C GLU A 493 -19.44 25.22 5.19
N GLU A 494 -18.92 25.09 6.42
CA GLU A 494 -18.15 26.11 7.12
C GLU A 494 -16.82 25.51 7.57
N VAL A 495 -15.71 26.06 7.07
CA VAL A 495 -14.37 25.49 7.26
C VAL A 495 -13.53 26.43 8.11
N GLU A 496 -13.02 25.92 9.22
CA GLU A 496 -12.23 26.66 10.20
C GLU A 496 -10.81 26.08 10.31
N LEU A 497 -9.85 26.93 10.67
CA LEU A 497 -8.50 26.47 11.01
C LEU A 497 -8.48 25.95 12.45
N VAL A 498 -8.13 24.68 12.61
CA VAL A 498 -7.98 24.00 13.90
C VAL A 498 -6.51 23.64 14.11
N ARG A 499 -6.01 23.93 15.32
CA ARG A 499 -4.66 23.57 15.77
C ARG A 499 -4.73 22.60 16.94
N ARG A 500 -3.89 21.56 16.90
CA ARG A 500 -3.70 20.61 18.00
C ARG A 500 -2.21 20.41 18.24
N ASP A 501 -1.75 20.74 19.45
CA ASP A 501 -0.35 20.55 19.86
C ASP A 501 -0.22 19.32 20.75
N TYR A 502 0.83 18.54 20.53
CA TYR A 502 1.15 17.39 21.37
C TYR A 502 2.65 17.12 21.41
N THR A 503 3.13 16.58 22.53
CA THR A 503 4.51 16.10 22.63
C THR A 503 4.62 14.70 22.02
N ALA A 504 5.63 14.47 21.19
CA ALA A 504 5.98 13.13 20.74
C ALA A 504 7.50 13.00 20.54
N ASN A 505 8.08 11.97 21.14
CA ASN A 505 9.50 11.65 21.09
C ASN A 505 10.35 12.91 21.36
N GLU A 506 10.13 13.51 22.55
CA GLU A 506 10.79 14.72 23.04
C GLU A 506 10.57 16.01 22.22
N GLY A 507 9.88 15.93 21.08
CA GLY A 507 9.61 17.08 20.23
C GLY A 507 8.19 17.62 20.38
N TRP A 508 8.05 18.88 19.99
CA TRP A 508 6.77 19.57 19.89
C TRP A 508 6.20 19.34 18.48
N GLU A 509 5.11 18.58 18.41
CA GLU A 509 4.31 18.41 17.20
C GLU A 509 3.11 19.37 17.23
N THR A 510 2.87 20.02 16.11
CA THR A 510 1.69 20.82 15.84
C THR A 510 0.97 20.23 14.63
N PHE A 511 -0.28 19.81 14.83
CA PHE A 511 -1.18 19.36 13.79
C PHE A 511 -2.14 20.51 13.45
N LEU A 512 -1.92 21.12 12.29
CA LEU A 512 -2.81 22.13 11.72
C LEU A 512 -3.77 21.46 10.75
N SER A 513 -5.02 21.89 10.75
CA SER A 513 -6.04 21.33 9.86
C SER A 513 -7.12 22.34 9.55
N TYR A 514 -7.59 22.35 8.31
CA TYR A 514 -8.87 22.98 7.97
C TYR A 514 -9.98 21.94 8.09
N GLU A 515 -10.94 22.20 8.97
CA GLU A 515 -12.02 21.27 9.34
C GLU A 515 -13.37 21.98 9.35
N ASP A 516 -14.43 21.28 8.95
CA ASP A 516 -15.80 21.62 9.33
C ASP A 516 -16.04 21.01 10.71
N THR A 517 -16.00 21.85 11.74
CA THR A 517 -16.04 21.43 13.15
C THR A 517 -17.43 20.94 13.57
N ARG A 518 -18.49 21.34 12.84
CA ARG A 518 -19.87 20.94 13.10
C ARG A 518 -20.16 19.55 12.52
N GLN A 519 -19.69 19.29 11.31
CA GLN A 519 -19.87 18.02 10.61
C GLN A 519 -18.73 17.01 10.85
N ASP A 520 -17.65 17.43 11.53
CA ASP A 520 -16.41 16.67 11.78
C ASP A 520 -15.70 16.22 10.49
N ILE A 521 -15.69 17.10 9.47
CA ILE A 521 -15.09 16.84 8.15
C ILE A 521 -13.73 17.52 8.03
N LEU A 522 -12.74 16.80 7.54
CA LEU A 522 -11.37 17.25 7.33
C LEU A 522 -11.11 17.60 5.85
N VAL A 523 -10.72 18.84 5.59
CA VAL A 523 -10.45 19.39 4.25
C VAL A 523 -8.95 19.35 3.93
N GLY A 524 -8.10 19.73 4.87
CA GLY A 524 -6.65 19.70 4.70
C GLY A 524 -5.92 19.62 6.02
N LEU A 525 -4.69 19.13 6.01
CA LEU A 525 -3.83 19.01 7.18
C LEU A 525 -2.38 19.37 6.89
N LEU A 526 -1.67 19.80 7.93
CA LEU A 526 -0.22 19.99 7.95
C LEU A 526 0.35 19.49 9.29
N ARG A 527 1.50 18.82 9.24
CA ARG A 527 2.28 18.43 10.42
C ARG A 527 3.53 19.29 10.52
N LEU A 528 3.66 20.07 11.58
CA LEU A 528 4.83 20.88 11.88
C LEU A 528 5.50 20.32 13.13
N ARG A 529 6.82 20.17 13.10
CA ARG A 529 7.61 19.76 14.26
C ARG A 529 8.73 20.77 14.51
N LYS A 530 8.96 21.14 15.76
CA LYS A 530 10.16 21.89 16.14
C LYS A 530 11.35 20.92 16.23
N CYS A 531 12.43 21.18 15.49
CA CYS A 531 13.63 20.33 15.54
C CYS A 531 14.26 20.38 16.95
N GLY A 532 14.60 19.19 17.46
CA GLY A 532 15.10 18.99 18.82
C GLY A 532 16.62 18.78 18.89
N ARG A 533 17.10 18.36 20.06
CA ARG A 533 18.53 18.06 20.30
C ARG A 533 18.99 16.78 19.58
N ASN A 534 18.06 15.88 19.26
CA ASN A 534 18.33 14.58 18.63
C ASN A 534 18.39 14.68 17.10
N THR A 535 18.23 15.87 16.52
CA THR A 535 18.31 16.10 15.07
C THR A 535 19.73 15.83 14.55
N THR A 536 19.87 14.82 13.70
CA THR A 536 21.17 14.41 13.12
C THR A 536 21.40 14.90 11.69
N CYS A 537 20.37 15.38 10.98
CA CYS A 537 20.51 15.88 9.62
C CYS A 537 21.14 17.29 9.65
N PRO A 538 22.29 17.52 8.98
CA PRO A 538 22.98 18.81 9.01
C PRO A 538 22.10 20.00 8.59
N GLU A 539 21.24 19.79 7.59
CA GLU A 539 20.33 20.80 7.05
C GLU A 539 19.26 21.24 8.06
N LEU A 540 18.97 20.42 9.07
CA LEU A 540 17.97 20.70 10.10
C LEU A 540 18.58 21.17 11.42
N MET A 541 19.91 21.22 11.53
CA MET A 541 20.58 21.65 12.75
C MET A 541 20.36 23.14 13.05
N GLY A 542 20.36 23.48 14.33
CA GLY A 542 20.16 24.84 14.82
C GLY A 542 18.69 25.20 15.03
N LYS A 543 18.32 26.47 14.80
CA LYS A 543 16.96 26.98 15.03
C LYS A 543 16.06 26.65 13.83
N CYS A 544 15.72 25.39 13.66
CA CYS A 544 14.90 24.91 12.55
C CYS A 544 13.55 24.35 13.02
N SER A 545 12.53 24.51 12.18
CA SER A 545 11.27 23.76 12.26
C SER A 545 11.06 23.00 10.95
N ILE A 546 10.41 21.85 11.01
CA ILE A 546 10.20 20.98 9.85
C ILE A 546 8.72 20.69 9.64
N VAL A 547 8.25 20.91 8.41
CA VAL A 547 6.97 20.42 7.91
C VAL A 547 7.16 18.99 7.45
N ARG A 548 6.46 18.07 8.11
CA ARG A 548 6.57 16.61 7.92
C ARG A 548 5.54 16.06 6.94
N GLU A 549 4.44 16.78 6.77
CA GLU A 549 3.37 16.44 5.84
C GLU A 549 2.55 17.69 5.54
N LEU A 550 2.17 17.88 4.27
CA LEU A 550 1.10 18.76 3.84
C LEU A 550 0.17 17.93 2.95
N HIS A 551 -1.11 17.87 3.29
CA HIS A 551 -2.09 17.12 2.52
C HIS A 551 -3.41 17.88 2.45
N VAL A 552 -3.83 18.23 1.24
CA VAL A 552 -5.14 18.87 0.98
C VAL A 552 -6.01 17.86 0.24
N TYR A 553 -7.13 17.50 0.86
CA TYR A 553 -8.11 16.62 0.25
C TYR A 553 -8.93 17.41 -0.76
N GLY A 554 -8.95 16.93 -1.99
CA GLY A 554 -9.84 17.42 -3.04
C GLY A 554 -10.43 16.26 -3.81
N THR A 555 -11.54 16.50 -4.50
CA THR A 555 -11.95 15.61 -5.59
C THR A 555 -10.87 15.62 -6.65
N ALA A 556 -10.19 14.49 -6.86
CA ALA A 556 -9.09 14.31 -7.82
C ALA A 556 -9.31 15.07 -9.14
N VAL A 557 -8.63 16.20 -9.33
CA VAL A 557 -8.58 16.88 -10.63
C VAL A 557 -7.26 16.51 -11.30
N PRO A 558 -7.26 16.05 -12.56
CA PRO A 558 -6.04 15.88 -13.34
C PRO A 558 -5.24 17.19 -13.36
N VAL A 559 -3.91 17.13 -13.41
CA VAL A 559 -3.05 18.34 -13.41
C VAL A 559 -3.38 19.31 -14.56
N HIS A 560 -4.06 18.82 -15.61
CA HIS A 560 -4.45 19.56 -16.80
C HIS A 560 -5.95 19.92 -16.88
N GLY A 561 -6.76 19.58 -15.86
CA GLY A 561 -8.18 19.93 -15.82
C GLY A 561 -8.40 21.23 -15.04
N ARG A 562 -8.70 22.33 -15.73
CA ARG A 562 -9.16 23.57 -15.09
C ARG A 562 -10.67 23.47 -14.84
N ASP A 563 -11.07 22.73 -13.79
CA ASP A 563 -12.41 22.87 -13.22
C ASP A 563 -12.31 23.74 -11.96
N ALA A 564 -12.83 24.98 -12.06
CA ALA A 564 -12.74 26.00 -11.01
C ALA A 564 -13.56 25.67 -9.74
N ASP A 565 -14.47 24.69 -9.80
CA ASP A 565 -15.49 24.42 -8.76
C ASP A 565 -15.12 23.35 -7.72
N LYS A 566 -13.86 22.90 -7.65
CA LYS A 566 -13.48 21.77 -6.77
C LYS A 566 -12.45 22.21 -5.71
N LEU A 567 -12.76 21.89 -4.44
CA LEU A 567 -12.10 22.27 -3.17
C LEU A 567 -10.56 22.35 -3.15
N GLN A 568 -9.84 21.66 -4.05
CA GLN A 568 -8.38 21.71 -4.13
C GLN A 568 -7.82 23.09 -4.56
N HIS A 569 -8.63 23.96 -5.15
CA HIS A 569 -8.22 25.29 -5.63
C HIS A 569 -8.50 26.46 -4.67
N GLN A 570 -9.03 26.19 -3.46
CA GLN A 570 -9.32 27.24 -2.47
C GLN A 570 -8.09 27.74 -1.68
N GLY A 571 -6.87 27.35 -2.07
CA GLY A 571 -5.65 27.88 -1.45
C GLY A 571 -5.31 27.34 -0.06
N TYR A 572 -6.07 26.38 0.49
CA TYR A 572 -5.83 25.81 1.84
C TYR A 572 -4.39 25.32 2.06
N GLY A 573 -3.74 24.79 1.03
CA GLY A 573 -2.34 24.37 1.12
C GLY A 573 -1.39 25.55 1.42
N THR A 574 -1.59 26.68 0.73
CA THR A 574 -0.83 27.90 0.95
C THR A 574 -1.13 28.48 2.34
N LEU A 575 -2.41 28.55 2.72
CA LEU A 575 -2.82 29.06 4.04
C LEU A 575 -2.24 28.22 5.19
N LEU A 576 -2.19 26.90 5.06
CA LEU A 576 -1.55 26.03 6.04
C LEU A 576 -0.04 26.29 6.15
N MET A 577 0.63 26.50 5.01
CA MET A 577 2.06 26.82 5.00
C MET A 577 2.35 28.20 5.62
N GLU A 578 1.54 29.21 5.33
CA GLU A 578 1.66 30.54 5.94
C GLU A 578 1.52 30.48 7.47
N GLU A 579 0.53 29.74 7.97
CA GLU A 579 0.37 29.56 9.42
C GLU A 579 1.54 28.75 10.02
N ALA A 580 2.04 27.73 9.33
CA ALA A 580 3.21 26.97 9.77
C ALA A 580 4.47 27.85 9.85
N GLU A 581 4.69 28.73 8.87
CA GLU A 581 5.78 29.73 8.88
C GLU A 581 5.63 30.71 10.04
N ARG A 582 4.40 31.19 10.30
CA ARG A 582 4.09 32.09 11.42
C ARG A 582 4.42 31.43 12.77
N ILE A 583 4.00 30.18 12.98
CA ILE A 583 4.26 29.41 14.22
C ILE A 583 5.77 29.16 14.36
N ALA A 584 6.44 28.72 13.29
CA ALA A 584 7.87 28.47 13.29
C ALA A 584 8.67 29.73 13.67
N SER A 585 8.35 30.89 13.08
CA SER A 585 9.04 32.16 13.38
C SER A 585 8.71 32.67 14.78
N ARG A 586 7.42 32.83 15.11
CA ARG A 586 7.00 33.54 16.34
C ARG A 586 7.05 32.69 17.60
N GLU A 587 6.68 31.42 17.50
CA GLU A 587 6.49 30.55 18.66
C GLU A 587 7.67 29.59 18.83
N HIS A 588 8.10 28.91 17.77
CA HIS A 588 9.28 28.05 17.84
C HIS A 588 10.60 28.84 17.90
N ARG A 589 10.57 30.12 17.48
CA ARG A 589 11.73 31.00 17.31
C ARG A 589 12.78 30.40 16.37
N SER A 590 12.30 29.73 15.33
CA SER A 590 13.12 29.19 14.26
C SER A 590 13.51 30.29 13.27
N THR A 591 14.74 30.25 12.79
CA THR A 591 15.23 31.10 11.69
C THR A 591 15.10 30.43 10.33
N LYS A 592 14.73 29.14 10.32
CA LYS A 592 14.65 28.30 9.14
C LYS A 592 13.48 27.33 9.24
N ILE A 593 12.73 27.18 8.16
CA ILE A 593 11.72 26.13 8.01
C ILE A 593 12.11 25.20 6.86
N ALA A 594 12.00 23.90 7.09
CA ALA A 594 12.28 22.86 6.11
C ALA A 594 11.03 22.03 5.82
N VAL A 595 10.97 21.42 4.64
CA VAL A 595 9.88 20.53 4.23
C VAL A 595 10.47 19.25 3.64
N ILE A 596 10.02 18.11 4.16
CA ILE A 596 10.30 16.79 3.55
C ILE A 596 9.35 16.55 2.37
N SER A 597 9.66 17.19 1.24
CA SER A 597 8.84 17.08 0.03
C SER A 597 9.11 15.77 -0.71
N GLY A 598 8.05 15.15 -1.24
CA GLY A 598 8.21 14.18 -2.33
C GLY A 598 8.90 14.83 -3.53
N VAL A 599 9.68 14.06 -4.27
CA VAL A 599 10.49 14.54 -5.41
C VAL A 599 9.63 15.30 -6.41
N GLY A 600 8.48 14.72 -6.80
CA GLY A 600 7.55 15.30 -7.76
C GLY A 600 6.74 16.50 -7.26
N THR A 601 6.83 16.86 -5.96
CA THR A 601 6.13 18.03 -5.39
C THR A 601 7.05 19.21 -5.11
N ARG A 602 8.37 19.11 -5.32
CA ARG A 602 9.32 20.19 -5.01
C ARG A 602 9.01 21.51 -5.72
N HIS A 603 8.53 21.45 -6.96
CA HIS A 603 8.11 22.64 -7.71
C HIS A 603 6.94 23.40 -7.06
N TYR A 604 6.05 22.73 -6.32
CA TYR A 604 5.00 23.42 -5.56
C TYR A 604 5.61 24.33 -4.49
N TYR A 605 6.60 23.84 -3.74
CA TYR A 605 7.28 24.62 -2.70
C TYR A 605 8.17 25.73 -3.28
N ARG A 606 8.78 25.53 -4.45
CA ARG A 606 9.52 26.62 -5.13
C ARG A 606 8.65 27.84 -5.44
N LYS A 607 7.38 27.63 -5.79
CA LYS A 607 6.43 28.74 -5.98
C LYS A 607 6.13 29.52 -4.69
N LEU A 608 6.34 28.91 -3.53
CA LEU A 608 6.18 29.53 -2.21
C LEU A 608 7.49 30.15 -1.68
N GLY A 609 8.55 30.17 -2.50
CA GLY A 609 9.86 30.73 -2.14
C GLY A 609 10.79 29.78 -1.39
N TYR A 610 10.57 28.46 -1.49
CA TYR A 610 11.49 27.46 -0.93
C TYR A 610 12.55 27.05 -1.96
N GLU A 611 13.76 26.78 -1.50
CA GLU A 611 14.89 26.30 -2.29
C GLU A 611 15.31 24.89 -1.83
N LEU A 612 15.98 24.13 -2.70
CA LEU A 612 16.41 22.78 -2.35
C LEU A 612 17.75 22.86 -1.60
N GLU A 613 17.79 22.39 -0.34
CA GLU A 613 19.01 22.25 0.48
C GLU A 613 19.11 20.80 0.93
N GLY A 614 20.06 20.05 0.35
CA GLY A 614 20.16 18.60 0.55
C GLY A 614 18.86 17.88 0.11
N PRO A 615 18.25 17.03 0.94
CA PRO A 615 17.00 16.35 0.60
C PRO A 615 15.74 17.21 0.85
N TYR A 616 15.86 18.39 1.48
CA TYR A 616 14.72 19.19 1.95
C TYR A 616 14.46 20.43 1.09
N MET A 617 13.19 20.86 1.04
CA MET A 617 12.84 22.19 0.57
C MET A 617 12.89 23.16 1.75
N VAL A 618 13.72 24.20 1.68
CA VAL A 618 14.05 25.10 2.79
C VAL A 618 13.68 26.53 2.47
N LYS A 619 13.22 27.27 3.48
CA LYS A 619 13.02 28.71 3.44
C LYS A 619 13.57 29.34 4.73
N TYR A 620 14.32 30.42 4.58
CA TYR A 620 14.80 31.21 5.72
C TYR A 620 13.68 32.16 6.16
N LEU A 621 13.41 32.19 7.46
CA LEU A 621 12.36 33.00 8.05
C LEU A 621 12.98 34.35 8.46
N VAL A 622 12.33 35.44 8.04
CA VAL A 622 12.72 36.82 8.37
C VAL A 622 12.06 37.26 9.68
#